data_AF-A0A951AY07-F1
#
_entry.id   AF-A0A951AY07-F1
#
_cell.length_a   1.000
_cell.length_b   1.000
_cell.length_c   1.000
_cell.angle_alpha   90.00
_cell.angle_beta   90.00
_cell.angle_gamma   90.00
#
_symmetry.space_group_name_H-M   'P 1'
#
loop_
_entity.id
_entity.type
_entity.pdbx_description
1 polymer ?
#
loop_
_entity_poly.entity_id
_entity_poly.type
_entity_poly.pdbx_seq_one_letter_code
_entity_poly.pdbx_strand_id
1 'polypeptide(L)'
;MDVPTWVWLATVAGLGALFALDLVIVDRKPHAVGMAEATRWVIFYLVCAVAFGLGIWLCAGSGFAVEFAAGYLTEYSLSVDNLFVFVVIMTAFQVPTIQQHRVLLIGIMLALAMRGVFIAAGAALIASFSWVFYLFGALLIYLGWHQIRQRNHDATFQ
;
A
#
# COMPACT_ATOMS: atom_id res chain seq x y z
N MET A 1 17.03 3.92 -21.67
CA MET A 1 16.02 4.98 -21.56
C MET A 1 16.40 5.82 -20.35
N ASP A 2 17.23 6.85 -20.55
CA ASP A 2 17.66 7.73 -19.46
C ASP A 2 16.51 8.68 -19.14
N VAL A 3 15.77 8.36 -18.07
CA VAL A 3 14.70 9.21 -17.58
C VAL A 3 15.33 10.47 -17.00
N PRO A 4 14.97 11.68 -17.49
CA PRO A 4 15.58 12.91 -17.03
C PRO A 4 15.44 13.10 -15.51
N THR A 5 16.48 13.61 -14.86
CA THR A 5 16.53 13.79 -13.39
C THR A 5 15.41 14.70 -12.86
N TRP A 6 14.93 15.63 -13.70
CA TRP A 6 13.80 16.50 -13.36
C TRP A 6 12.47 15.72 -13.23
N VAL A 7 12.28 14.64 -13.98
CA VAL A 7 11.10 13.77 -13.89
C VAL A 7 11.09 13.08 -12.53
N TRP A 8 12.23 12.54 -12.10
CA TRP A 8 12.38 11.97 -10.76
C TRP A 8 12.09 12.98 -9.66
N LEU A 9 12.63 14.19 -9.76
CA LEU A 9 12.34 15.26 -8.81
C LEU A 9 10.86 15.66 -8.82
N ALA A 10 10.23 15.77 -9.99
CA ALA A 10 8.81 16.10 -10.12
C ALA A 10 7.92 15.00 -9.54
N THR A 11 8.25 13.72 -9.76
CA THR A 11 7.51 12.59 -9.20
C THR A 11 7.64 12.53 -7.68
N VAL A 12 8.85 12.68 -7.14
CA VAL A 12 9.07 12.70 -5.68
C VAL A 12 8.39 13.91 -5.04
N ALA A 13 8.48 15.09 -5.66
CA ALA A 13 7.81 16.30 -5.17
C ALA A 13 6.29 16.19 -5.25
N GLY A 14 5.75 15.65 -6.35
CA GLY A 14 4.32 15.43 -6.54
C GLY A 14 3.76 14.43 -5.52
N LEU A 15 4.46 13.32 -5.31
CA LEU A 15 4.10 12.33 -4.29
C LEU A 15 4.16 12.94 -2.88
N GLY A 16 5.22 13.69 -2.56
CA GLY A 16 5.35 14.39 -1.29
C GLY A 16 4.26 15.44 -1.05
N ALA A 17 3.88 16.18 -2.10
CA ALA A 17 2.81 17.17 -2.04
C ALA A 17 1.43 16.53 -1.85
N LEU A 18 1.13 15.45 -2.59
CA LEU A 18 -0.11 14.68 -2.43
C LEU A 18 -0.21 14.15 -1.00
N PHE A 19 0.89 13.63 -0.47
CA PHE A 19 0.97 13.12 0.89
C PHE A 19 0.78 14.21 1.94
N ALA A 20 1.43 15.37 1.77
CA ALA A 20 1.24 16.52 2.65
C ALA A 20 -0.20 17.03 2.61
N LEU A 21 -0.83 17.02 1.43
CA LEU A 21 -2.23 17.39 1.25
C LEU A 21 -3.16 16.42 1.99
N ASP A 22 -2.93 15.11 1.86
CA ASP A 22 -3.68 14.08 2.60
C ASP A 22 -3.57 14.30 4.11
N LEU A 23 -2.39 14.63 4.64
CA LEU A 23 -2.22 14.95 6.07
C LEU A 23 -3.03 16.17 6.52
N VAL A 24 -3.08 17.22 5.71
CA VAL A 24 -3.79 18.47 6.02
C VAL A 24 -5.31 18.30 5.90
N ILE A 25 -5.78 17.54 4.91
CA ILE A 25 -7.21 17.32 4.66
C ILE A 25 -7.81 16.34 5.66
N VAL A 26 -7.07 15.30 6.03
CA VAL A 26 -7.61 14.19 6.83
C VAL A 26 -7.82 14.55 8.30
N ASP A 27 -7.07 15.49 8.87
CA ASP A 27 -7.27 15.96 10.27
C ASP A 27 -8.67 16.59 10.47
N ARG A 28 -9.42 16.86 9.39
CA ARG A 28 -10.59 17.73 9.44
C ARG A 28 -11.91 17.07 9.84
N LYS A 29 -12.15 15.77 9.64
CA LYS A 29 -13.42 15.10 10.04
C LYS A 29 -13.30 13.58 10.29
N PRO A 30 -13.23 13.13 11.55
CA PRO A 30 -13.32 11.71 11.88
C PRO A 30 -14.76 11.23 11.73
N HIS A 31 -15.03 10.38 10.75
CA HIS A 31 -16.28 9.61 10.67
C HIS A 31 -15.93 8.13 10.61
N ALA A 32 -16.50 7.34 11.51
CA ALA A 32 -16.38 5.89 11.47
C ALA A 32 -17.26 5.37 10.33
N VAL A 33 -16.63 4.95 9.23
CA VAL A 33 -17.33 4.28 8.14
C VAL A 33 -17.63 2.86 8.60
N GLY A 34 -18.91 2.46 8.63
CA GLY A 34 -19.29 1.10 9.01
C GLY A 34 -18.81 0.08 7.98
N MET A 35 -18.54 -1.17 8.41
CA MET A 35 -18.11 -2.29 7.54
C MET A 35 -18.98 -2.47 6.29
N ALA A 36 -20.32 -2.36 6.43
CA ALA A 36 -21.24 -2.51 5.31
C ALA A 36 -21.17 -1.36 4.30
N GLU A 37 -20.85 -0.15 4.77
CA GLU A 37 -20.68 1.02 3.92
C GLU A 37 -19.32 0.98 3.20
N ALA A 38 -18.25 0.62 3.93
CA ALA A 38 -16.91 0.44 3.36
C ALA A 38 -16.91 -0.60 2.22
N THR A 39 -17.52 -1.78 2.44
CA THR A 39 -17.62 -2.82 1.41
C THR A 39 -18.38 -2.33 0.17
N ARG A 40 -19.44 -1.54 0.35
CA ARG A 40 -20.20 -0.96 -0.78
C ARG A 40 -19.36 0.01 -1.59
N TRP A 41 -18.59 0.87 -0.91
CA TRP A 41 -17.66 1.79 -1.57
C TRP A 41 -16.57 1.04 -2.35
N VAL A 42 -15.96 0.01 -1.75
CA VAL A 42 -14.94 -0.82 -2.43
C VAL A 42 -15.52 -1.48 -3.69
N ILE A 43 -16.71 -2.09 -3.59
CA ILE A 43 -17.38 -2.71 -4.73
C ILE A 43 -17.70 -1.65 -5.81
N PHE A 44 -18.19 -0.48 -5.42
CA PHE A 44 -18.47 0.61 -6.34
C PHE A 44 -17.23 1.02 -7.14
N TYR A 45 -16.11 1.29 -6.47
CA TYR A 45 -14.86 1.65 -7.13
C TYR A 45 -14.31 0.52 -7.99
N LEU A 46 -14.42 -0.73 -7.54
CA LEU A 46 -14.01 -1.90 -8.32
C LEU A 46 -14.82 -2.03 -9.62
N VAL A 47 -16.14 -1.85 -9.54
CA VAL A 47 -17.03 -1.86 -10.71
C VAL A 47 -16.68 -0.72 -11.66
N CYS A 48 -16.43 0.48 -11.15
CA CYS A 48 -15.99 1.61 -11.98
C CYS A 48 -14.66 1.31 -12.69
N ALA A 49 -13.68 0.73 -11.99
CA ALA A 49 -12.39 0.35 -12.57
C ALA A 49 -12.55 -0.72 -13.67
N VAL A 50 -13.39 -1.74 -13.43
CA VAL A 50 -13.67 -2.78 -14.43
C VAL A 50 -14.42 -2.20 -15.64
N ALA A 51 -15.42 -1.33 -15.41
CA ALA A 51 -16.15 -0.67 -16.49
C ALA A 51 -15.23 0.19 -17.36
N PHE A 52 -14.29 0.90 -16.74
CA PHE A 52 -13.28 1.67 -17.45
C PHE A 52 -12.31 0.77 -18.22
N GLY A 53 -11.84 -0.32 -17.63
CA GLY A 53 -10.99 -1.31 -18.30
C GLY A 53 -11.67 -1.97 -19.51
N LEU A 54 -12.98 -2.28 -19.41
CA LEU A 54 -13.80 -2.75 -20.53
C LEU A 54 -13.95 -1.65 -21.60
N GLY A 55 -14.09 -0.39 -21.21
CA GLY A 55 -14.08 0.75 -22.13
C GLY A 55 -12.77 0.85 -22.90
N ILE A 56 -11.62 0.68 -22.23
CA ILE A 56 -10.30 0.64 -22.87
C ILE A 56 -10.23 -0.55 -23.84
N TRP A 57 -10.75 -1.72 -23.45
CA TRP A 57 -10.71 -2.89 -24.32
C TRP A 57 -11.48 -2.67 -25.63
N LEU A 58 -12.65 -2.03 -25.55
CA LEU A 58 -13.48 -1.72 -26.72
C LEU A 58 -12.90 -0.60 -27.60
N CYS A 59 -12.28 0.42 -27.01
CA CYS A 59 -11.81 1.61 -27.74
C CYS A 59 -10.34 1.53 -28.19
N ALA A 60 -9.46 0.95 -27.37
CA ALA A 60 -8.01 0.94 -27.57
C ALA A 60 -7.43 -0.47 -27.79
N GLY A 61 -8.23 -1.52 -27.60
CA GLY A 61 -7.82 -2.91 -27.80
C GLY A 61 -7.33 -3.61 -26.54
N SER A 62 -7.07 -4.93 -26.66
CA SER A 62 -6.77 -5.80 -25.51
C SER A 62 -5.44 -5.49 -24.82
N GLY A 63 -4.43 -5.00 -25.54
CA GLY A 63 -3.11 -4.68 -24.98
C GLY A 63 -3.19 -3.62 -23.87
N PHE A 64 -3.77 -2.46 -24.17
CA PHE A 64 -3.92 -1.37 -23.19
C PHE A 64 -4.88 -1.73 -22.05
N ALA A 65 -5.89 -2.56 -22.31
CA ALA A 65 -6.80 -3.03 -21.26
C ALA A 65 -6.08 -3.94 -20.25
N VAL A 66 -5.19 -4.80 -20.73
CA VAL A 66 -4.35 -5.66 -19.87
C VAL A 66 -3.32 -4.84 -19.10
N GLU A 67 -2.68 -3.84 -19.73
CA GLU A 67 -1.76 -2.92 -19.03
C GLU A 67 -2.47 -2.14 -17.93
N PHE A 68 -3.67 -1.61 -18.22
CA PHE A 68 -4.50 -0.93 -17.21
C PHE A 68 -4.88 -1.87 -16.07
N ALA A 69 -5.36 -3.07 -16.38
CA ALA A 69 -5.74 -4.05 -15.36
C ALA A 69 -4.53 -4.46 -14.50
N ALA A 70 -3.38 -4.74 -15.12
CA ALA A 70 -2.15 -5.09 -14.42
C ALA A 70 -1.67 -3.95 -13.51
N GLY A 71 -1.71 -2.71 -13.99
CA GLY A 71 -1.41 -1.51 -13.20
C GLY A 71 -2.35 -1.36 -12.01
N TYR A 72 -3.66 -1.37 -12.26
CA TYR A 72 -4.69 -1.26 -11.22
C TYR A 72 -4.56 -2.34 -10.15
N LEU A 73 -4.40 -3.61 -10.54
CA LEU A 73 -4.22 -4.71 -9.58
C LEU A 73 -2.93 -4.58 -8.79
N THR A 74 -1.84 -4.14 -9.42
CA THR A 74 -0.54 -3.96 -8.74
C THR A 74 -0.63 -2.85 -7.70
N GLU A 75 -1.23 -1.70 -8.05
CA GLU A 75 -1.45 -0.59 -7.13
C GLU A 75 -2.40 -0.97 -5.98
N TYR A 76 -3.49 -1.65 -6.32
CA TYR A 76 -4.46 -2.14 -5.32
C TYR A 76 -3.81 -3.15 -4.36
N SER A 77 -3.03 -4.11 -4.86
CA SER A 77 -2.34 -5.09 -4.01
C SER A 77 -1.30 -4.43 -3.09
N LEU A 78 -0.59 -3.41 -3.59
CA LEU A 78 0.38 -2.68 -2.79
C LEU A 78 -0.27 -1.85 -1.67
N SER A 79 -1.47 -1.31 -1.90
CA SER A 79 -2.20 -0.56 -0.86
C SER A 79 -2.83 -1.49 0.19
N VAL A 80 -3.36 -2.65 -0.22
CA VAL A 80 -3.97 -3.66 0.66
C VAL A 80 -2.93 -4.34 1.56
N ASP A 81 -1.74 -4.64 1.04
CA ASP A 81 -0.62 -5.21 1.81
C ASP A 81 -0.23 -4.30 2.99
N ASN A 82 -0.15 -3.00 2.74
CA ASN A 82 0.12 -1.99 3.76
C ASN A 82 -1.02 -1.86 4.78
N LEU A 83 -2.29 -1.84 4.33
CA LEU A 83 -3.46 -1.77 5.23
C LEU A 83 -3.53 -2.99 6.18
N PHE A 84 -3.20 -4.18 5.67
CA PHE A 84 -3.27 -5.42 6.43
C PHE A 84 -2.38 -5.40 7.67
N VAL A 85 -1.12 -4.96 7.52
CA VAL A 85 -0.18 -4.83 8.64
C VAL A 85 -0.72 -3.87 9.70
N PHE A 86 -1.29 -2.74 9.30
CA PHE A 86 -1.87 -1.79 10.26
C PHE A 86 -3.05 -2.38 11.04
N VAL A 87 -3.95 -3.10 10.37
CA VAL A 87 -5.10 -3.72 11.04
C VAL A 87 -4.66 -4.78 12.05
N VAL A 88 -3.66 -5.61 11.71
CA VAL A 88 -3.10 -6.61 12.64
C VAL A 88 -2.50 -5.93 13.87
N ILE A 89 -1.67 -4.90 13.67
CA ILE A 89 -1.05 -4.14 14.78
C ILE A 89 -2.11 -3.48 15.67
N MET A 90 -3.09 -2.78 15.07
CA MET A 90 -4.15 -2.13 15.83
C MET A 90 -5.02 -3.12 16.63
N THR A 91 -5.24 -4.31 16.08
CA THR A 91 -5.98 -5.40 16.75
C THR A 91 -5.17 -5.96 17.91
N ALA A 92 -3.86 -6.18 17.72
CA ALA A 92 -2.95 -6.65 18.78
C ALA A 92 -2.87 -5.67 19.96
N PHE A 93 -2.95 -4.35 19.70
CA PHE A 93 -2.96 -3.31 20.73
C PHE A 93 -4.36 -2.90 21.21
N GLN A 94 -5.42 -3.57 20.75
CA GLN A 94 -6.82 -3.27 21.09
C GLN A 94 -7.20 -1.78 20.93
N VAL A 95 -6.79 -1.16 19.82
CA VAL A 95 -7.01 0.28 19.57
C VAL A 95 -8.52 0.57 19.40
N PRO A 96 -9.11 1.48 20.21
CA PRO A 96 -10.52 1.86 20.11
C PRO A 96 -10.88 2.42 18.73
N THR A 97 -12.06 2.06 18.20
CA THR A 97 -12.52 2.40 16.83
C THR A 97 -12.54 3.90 16.53
N ILE A 98 -12.78 4.74 17.54
CA ILE A 98 -12.78 6.20 17.42
C ILE A 98 -11.38 6.74 17.08
N GLN A 99 -10.31 6.06 17.52
CA GLN A 99 -8.93 6.49 17.33
C GLN A 99 -8.21 5.76 16.18
N GLN A 100 -8.81 4.69 15.64
CA GLN A 100 -8.20 3.88 14.57
C GLN A 100 -7.78 4.72 13.37
N HIS A 101 -8.60 5.69 12.94
CA HIS A 101 -8.25 6.56 11.81
C HIS A 101 -6.98 7.38 12.09
N ARG A 102 -6.84 7.92 13.30
CA ARG A 102 -5.66 8.72 13.69
C ARG A 102 -4.42 7.86 13.81
N VAL A 103 -4.54 6.67 14.41
CA VAL A 103 -3.43 5.71 14.54
C VAL A 103 -3.01 5.19 13.16
N LEU A 104 -3.96 4.93 12.26
CA LEU A 104 -3.69 4.51 10.89
C LEU A 104 -2.89 5.58 10.14
N LEU A 105 -3.25 6.86 10.26
CA LEU A 105 -2.52 7.95 9.58
C LEU A 105 -1.08 8.10 10.08
N ILE A 106 -0.88 8.08 11.41
CA ILE A 106 0.44 8.11 12.02
C ILE A 106 1.25 6.88 11.58
N GLY A 107 0.59 5.72 11.51
CA GLY A 107 1.17 4.47 11.00
C GLY A 107 1.61 4.59 9.55
N ILE A 108 0.75 5.09 8.66
CA ILE A 108 1.05 5.31 7.23
C ILE A 108 2.23 6.28 7.07
N MET A 109 2.25 7.38 7.84
CA MET A 109 3.37 8.32 7.92
C MET A 109 4.69 7.62 8.27
N LEU A 110 4.70 6.87 9.37
CA LEU A 110 5.88 6.18 9.84
C LEU A 110 6.33 5.11 8.83
N ALA A 111 5.38 4.33 8.28
CA ALA A 111 5.67 3.27 7.33
C ALA A 111 6.22 3.81 6.01
N LEU A 112 5.66 4.90 5.48
CA LEU A 112 6.15 5.54 4.27
C LEU A 112 7.57 6.09 4.47
N ALA A 113 7.83 6.73 5.62
CA ALA A 113 9.16 7.22 5.97
C ALA A 113 10.17 6.06 6.09
N MET A 114 9.82 5.01 6.84
CA MET A 114 10.65 3.81 6.97
C MET A 114 10.88 3.14 5.62
N ARG A 115 9.85 3.06 4.76
CA ARG A 115 9.96 2.53 3.40
C ARG A 115 10.95 3.34 2.56
N GLY A 116 10.89 4.67 2.62
CA GLY A 116 11.85 5.55 1.96
C GLY A 116 13.28 5.30 2.43
N VAL A 117 13.49 5.19 3.76
CA VAL A 117 14.80 4.89 4.36
C VAL A 117 15.31 3.52 3.93
N PHE A 118 14.48 2.47 4.00
CA PHE A 118 14.87 1.12 3.58
C PHE A 118 15.22 1.03 2.09
N ILE A 119 14.50 1.76 1.23
CA ILE A 119 14.82 1.80 -0.22
C ILE A 119 16.15 2.50 -0.45
N ALA A 120 16.39 3.67 0.16
CA ALA A 120 17.63 4.42 -0.01
C ALA A 120 18.83 3.67 0.57
N ALA A 121 18.71 3.14 1.78
CA ALA A 121 19.73 2.35 2.44
C ALA A 121 19.97 1.03 1.71
N GLY A 122 18.90 0.33 1.29
CA GLY A 122 18.97 -0.91 0.53
C GLY A 122 19.67 -0.73 -0.81
N ALA A 123 19.38 0.36 -1.53
CA ALA A 123 20.06 0.69 -2.79
C ALA A 123 21.57 0.88 -2.59
N ALA A 124 21.98 1.63 -1.55
CA ALA A 124 23.38 1.83 -1.22
C ALA A 124 24.10 0.54 -0.76
N LEU A 125 23.39 -0.30 0.00
CA LEU A 125 23.90 -1.59 0.50
C LEU A 125 24.09 -2.60 -0.64
N ILE A 126 23.12 -2.73 -1.55
CA ILE A 126 23.20 -3.64 -2.70
C ILE A 126 24.30 -3.20 -3.67
N ALA A 127 24.48 -1.89 -3.87
CA ALA A 127 25.55 -1.35 -4.71
C ALA A 127 26.95 -1.71 -4.17
N SER A 128 27.09 -1.87 -2.86
CA SER A 128 28.37 -2.18 -2.21
C SER A 128 28.60 -3.69 -2.02
N PHE A 129 27.53 -4.47 -1.77
CA PHE A 129 27.62 -5.90 -1.47
C PHE A 129 26.46 -6.69 -2.08
N SER A 130 26.70 -7.36 -3.20
CA SER A 130 25.72 -8.21 -3.88
C SER A 130 25.22 -9.39 -3.03
N TRP A 131 25.99 -9.87 -2.05
CA TRP A 131 25.54 -10.93 -1.12
C TRP A 131 24.40 -10.46 -0.20
N VAL A 132 24.35 -9.15 0.14
CA VAL A 132 23.30 -8.57 0.99
C VAL A 132 21.92 -8.71 0.34
N PHE A 133 21.87 -8.73 -1.00
CA PHE A 133 20.63 -8.99 -1.74
C PHE A 133 20.02 -10.35 -1.39
N TYR A 134 20.82 -11.42 -1.36
CA TYR A 134 20.34 -12.75 -0.99
C TYR A 134 19.90 -12.83 0.48
N LEU A 135 20.61 -12.13 1.38
CA LEU A 135 20.22 -12.03 2.78
C LEU A 135 18.87 -11.33 2.95
N PHE A 136 18.65 -10.23 2.24
CA PHE A 136 17.40 -9.49 2.28
C PHE A 136 16.24 -10.29 1.69
N GLY A 137 16.47 -11.01 0.59
CA GLY A 137 15.49 -11.94 0.02
C GLY A 137 15.11 -13.07 0.99
N ALA A 138 16.09 -13.67 1.66
CA ALA A 138 15.84 -14.70 2.67
C ALA A 138 15.06 -14.14 3.88
N LEU A 139 15.40 -12.94 4.34
CA LEU A 139 14.68 -12.24 5.41
C LEU A 139 13.22 -12.00 5.02
N LEU A 140 12.94 -11.53 3.80
CA LEU A 140 11.57 -11.32 3.31
C LEU A 140 10.76 -12.61 3.24
N ILE A 141 11.35 -13.71 2.78
CA ILE A 141 10.71 -15.03 2.79
C ILE A 141 10.38 -15.47 4.22
N TYR A 142 11.32 -15.27 5.16
CA TYR A 142 11.11 -15.60 6.57
C TYR A 142 9.98 -14.78 7.20
N LEU A 143 9.95 -13.46 6.95
CA LEU A 143 8.90 -12.57 7.46
C LEU A 143 7.52 -12.94 6.91
N GLY A 144 7.42 -13.22 5.60
CA GLY A 144 6.19 -13.67 4.97
C GLY A 144 5.71 -15.01 5.55
N TRP A 145 6.62 -15.96 5.77
CA TRP A 145 6.29 -17.25 6.40
C TRP A 145 5.80 -17.10 7.84
N HIS A 146 6.45 -16.24 8.63
CA HIS A 146 6.06 -15.95 10.00
C HIS A 146 4.66 -15.34 10.09
N GLN A 147 4.33 -14.42 9.18
CA GLN A 147 3.01 -13.76 9.14
C GLN A 147 1.88 -14.75 8.82
N ILE A 148 2.11 -15.71 7.92
CA ILE A 148 1.15 -16.79 7.64
C ILE A 148 0.94 -17.66 8.88
N ARG A 149 2.00 -17.93 9.64
CA ARG A 149 1.94 -18.81 10.82
C ARG A 149 1.20 -18.16 12.01
N GLN A 150 1.33 -16.84 12.19
CA GLN A 150 0.60 -16.11 13.25
C GLN A 150 -0.92 -16.10 13.01
N ARG A 151 -1.37 -15.99 11.75
CA ARG A 151 -2.80 -16.09 11.39
C ARG A 151 -3.47 -17.40 11.84
N ASN A 152 -2.70 -18.49 11.99
CA ASN A 152 -3.24 -19.77 12.44
C ASN A 152 -3.41 -19.89 13.96
N HIS A 153 -2.83 -18.99 14.77
CA HIS A 153 -3.00 -19.01 16.23
C HIS A 153 -4.27 -18.31 16.71
N ASP A 154 -4.84 -17.40 15.92
CA ASP A 154 -6.06 -16.65 16.27
C ASP A 154 -7.36 -17.39 15.90
N ALA A 155 -7.25 -18.51 15.15
CA ALA A 155 -8.40 -19.32 14.73
C ALA A 155 -8.77 -20.46 15.69
N THR A 156 -8.09 -20.58 16.83
CA THR A 156 -8.31 -21.69 17.81
C THR A 156 -9.00 -21.25 19.10
N PHE A 157 -9.37 -19.98 19.23
CA PHE A 157 -10.20 -19.47 20.32
C PHE A 157 -11.45 -18.79 19.77
N GLN A 158 -12.35 -19.59 19.18
CA GLN A 158 -13.76 -19.24 19.06
C GLN A 158 -14.60 -20.36 19.67
#